data_AF-A0A941UGY0-F1
#
_entry.id   AF-A0A941UGY0-F1
#
_cell.length_a   1.000
_cell.length_b   1.000
_cell.length_c   1.000
_cell.angle_alpha   90.00
_cell.angle_beta   90.00
_cell.angle_gamma   90.00
#
_symmetry.space_group_name_H-M   'P 1'
#
loop_
_entity.id
_entity.type
_entity.pdbx_description
1 polymer ?
#
loop_
_entity_poly.entity_id
_entity_poly.type
_entity_poly.pdbx_seq_one_letter_code
_entity_poly.pdbx_strand_id
1 'polypeptide(L)'
;ATPFYFGGSGDNEKWTGDLRQFVRTMNTPLLFGSATYEVKPGRVIDLRNSAFLLDRDGATSAVYHKMHLVPYGEYIPMKKVLFFVEKLVQAIGDFQTGTEHTVMKVRPPGGNDVGLSTVICYEIIFPDLVRRFVNNGATVMTTITNDAWFGRTGAPYQHFSMAVLRAVENHVPIARAANTGISGFIDAKGRILETTSIFTEAYLTRSLTPSTKKTFYTRYGDVFAWLCVIGSFLAVLPLPRPKR
;
A
#
# COMPACT_ATOMS: atom_id res chain seq x y z
N ALA A 1 -5.47 -10.74 -4.48
CA ALA A 1 -6.23 -10.69 -3.21
C ALA A 1 -7.11 -11.93 -3.14
N THR A 2 -7.43 -12.44 -1.95
CA THR A 2 -8.33 -13.58 -1.81
C THR A 2 -9.79 -13.15 -2.06
N PRO A 3 -10.61 -13.98 -2.71
CA PRO A 3 -12.04 -13.74 -2.87
C PRO A 3 -12.85 -14.09 -1.62
N PHE A 4 -12.18 -14.30 -0.48
CA PHE A 4 -12.76 -14.75 0.78
C PHE A 4 -12.07 -14.06 1.96
N TYR A 5 -12.70 -14.13 3.15
CA TYR A 5 -12.16 -13.54 4.37
C TYR A 5 -11.12 -14.47 4.99
N PHE A 6 -9.83 -14.16 4.79
CA PHE A 6 -8.75 -14.95 5.36
C PHE A 6 -8.83 -14.99 6.90
N GLY A 7 -8.86 -16.20 7.48
CA GLY A 7 -9.07 -16.41 8.91
C GLY A 7 -10.53 -16.29 9.39
N GLY A 8 -11.50 -16.17 8.46
CA GLY A 8 -12.93 -16.20 8.78
C GLY A 8 -13.45 -17.61 9.10
N SER A 9 -14.71 -17.69 9.54
CA SER A 9 -15.40 -18.94 9.86
C SER A 9 -16.18 -19.52 8.68
N GLY A 10 -16.67 -20.76 8.82
CA GLY A 10 -17.42 -21.47 7.79
C GLY A 10 -16.52 -21.88 6.63
N ASP A 11 -16.97 -21.68 5.39
CA ASP A 11 -16.17 -22.01 4.20
C ASP A 11 -14.82 -21.28 4.14
N ASN A 12 -14.74 -20.09 4.74
CA ASN A 12 -13.50 -19.33 4.85
C ASN A 12 -12.40 -20.07 5.63
N GLU A 13 -12.77 -20.89 6.61
CA GLU A 13 -11.82 -21.65 7.43
C GLU A 13 -11.13 -22.71 6.55
N LYS A 14 -11.92 -23.42 5.74
CA LYS A 14 -11.42 -24.38 4.76
C LYS A 14 -10.49 -23.72 3.75
N TRP A 15 -10.92 -22.62 3.12
CA TRP A 15 -10.10 -21.93 2.11
C TRP A 15 -8.83 -21.31 2.70
N THR A 16 -8.88 -20.85 3.95
CA THR A 16 -7.70 -20.43 4.72
C THR A 16 -6.73 -21.61 4.90
N GLY A 17 -7.23 -22.78 5.26
CA GLY A 17 -6.45 -24.02 5.37
C GLY A 17 -5.79 -24.42 4.06
N ASP A 18 -6.55 -24.40 2.96
CA ASP A 18 -6.07 -24.72 1.61
C ASP A 18 -4.94 -23.77 1.17
N LEU A 19 -5.08 -22.46 1.42
CA LEU A 19 -4.05 -21.47 1.10
C LEU A 19 -2.77 -21.68 1.93
N ARG A 20 -2.89 -21.97 3.23
CA ARG A 20 -1.74 -22.29 4.08
C ARG A 20 -1.03 -23.56 3.61
N GLN A 21 -1.79 -24.58 3.20
CA GLN A 21 -1.24 -25.82 2.67
C GLN A 21 -0.50 -25.58 1.35
N PHE A 22 -1.06 -24.78 0.45
CA PHE A 22 -0.42 -24.38 -0.79
C PHE A 22 0.93 -23.70 -0.53
N VAL A 23 0.99 -22.76 0.41
CA VAL A 23 2.25 -22.07 0.79
C VAL A 23 3.29 -23.05 1.32
N ARG A 24 2.88 -24.01 2.17
CA ARG A 24 3.76 -25.09 2.66
C ARG A 24 4.34 -25.93 1.54
N THR A 25 3.51 -26.34 0.58
CA THR A 25 3.95 -27.13 -0.58
C THR A 25 4.92 -26.34 -1.47
N MET A 26 4.67 -25.05 -1.69
CA MET A 26 5.53 -24.19 -2.49
C MET A 26 6.83 -23.76 -1.76
N ASN A 27 6.90 -23.94 -0.43
CA ASN A 27 8.03 -23.55 0.42
C ASN A 27 8.51 -22.11 0.16
N THR A 28 7.58 -21.20 -0.10
CA THR A 28 7.85 -19.82 -0.52
C THR A 28 6.89 -18.88 0.23
N PRO A 29 7.38 -17.83 0.91
CA PRO A 29 6.51 -16.88 1.58
C PRO A 29 5.54 -16.22 0.61
N LEU A 30 4.32 -15.95 1.06
CA LEU A 30 3.26 -15.37 0.24
C LEU A 30 2.71 -14.10 0.89
N LEU A 31 2.86 -12.97 0.20
CA LEU A 31 2.21 -11.71 0.53
C LEU A 31 0.94 -11.55 -0.30
N PHE A 32 -0.21 -11.33 0.34
CA PHE A 32 -1.48 -11.15 -0.36
C PHE A 32 -2.45 -10.25 0.42
N GLY A 33 -3.42 -9.66 -0.27
CA GLY A 33 -4.50 -8.88 0.33
C GLY A 33 -5.73 -9.73 0.62
N SER A 34 -6.43 -9.44 1.72
CA SER A 34 -7.73 -9.99 2.10
C SER A 34 -8.52 -8.97 2.92
N ALA A 35 -9.85 -8.98 2.80
CA ALA A 35 -10.69 -8.38 3.82
C ALA A 35 -10.65 -9.25 5.10
N THR A 36 -10.78 -8.63 6.26
CA THR A 36 -10.96 -9.31 7.55
C THR A 36 -12.07 -8.67 8.34
N TYR A 37 -12.70 -9.45 9.21
CA TYR A 37 -13.70 -8.94 10.13
C TYR A 37 -13.39 -9.37 11.56
N GLU A 38 -13.72 -8.51 12.52
CA GLU A 38 -13.68 -8.82 13.95
C GLU A 38 -15.08 -8.58 14.53
N VAL A 39 -15.62 -9.58 15.22
CA VAL A 39 -16.93 -9.46 15.87
C VAL A 39 -16.72 -8.95 17.29
N LYS A 40 -17.07 -7.68 17.53
CA LYS A 40 -17.00 -7.07 18.86
C LYS A 40 -18.25 -7.36 19.69
N PRO A 41 -18.17 -7.29 21.03
CA PRO A 41 -19.34 -7.35 21.91
C PRO A 41 -20.42 -6.36 21.46
N GLY A 42 -21.67 -6.83 21.35
CA GLY A 42 -22.79 -6.02 20.83
C GLY A 42 -23.06 -6.14 19.31
N ARG A 43 -22.48 -7.14 18.63
CA ARG A 43 -22.66 -7.43 17.19
C ARG A 43 -22.11 -6.36 16.23
N VAL A 44 -21.17 -5.54 16.68
CA VAL A 44 -20.43 -4.64 15.78
C VAL A 44 -19.39 -5.46 15.00
N ILE A 45 -19.40 -5.35 13.68
CA ILE A 45 -18.44 -6.02 12.80
C ILE A 45 -17.43 -4.98 12.34
N ASP A 46 -16.20 -5.10 12.83
CA ASP A 46 -15.09 -4.26 12.39
C ASP A 46 -14.46 -4.87 11.13
N LEU A 47 -14.75 -4.29 9.97
CA LEU A 47 -14.13 -4.69 8.71
C LEU A 47 -12.75 -4.02 8.56
N ARG A 48 -11.74 -4.74 8.08
CA ARG A 48 -10.41 -4.20 7.76
C ARG A 48 -9.97 -4.66 6.38
N ASN A 49 -9.31 -3.77 5.63
CA ASN A 49 -8.63 -4.10 4.40
C ASN A 49 -7.16 -4.38 4.75
N SER A 50 -6.74 -5.63 4.58
CA SER A 50 -5.52 -6.13 5.21
C SER A 50 -4.62 -6.82 4.19
N ALA A 51 -3.31 -6.77 4.43
CA ALA A 51 -2.32 -7.57 3.74
C ALA A 51 -1.65 -8.53 4.72
N PHE A 52 -1.58 -9.80 4.33
CA PHE A 52 -1.02 -10.89 5.13
C PHE A 52 0.27 -11.38 4.50
N LEU A 53 1.28 -11.62 5.34
CA LEU A 53 2.44 -12.41 4.98
C LEU A 53 2.30 -13.79 5.62
N LEU A 54 2.27 -14.82 4.79
CA LEU A 54 2.49 -16.20 5.21
C LEU A 54 3.96 -16.56 5.01
N ASP A 55 4.57 -17.15 6.03
CA ASP A 55 5.91 -17.73 5.92
C ASP A 55 5.83 -19.16 5.33
N ARG A 56 6.99 -19.77 5.07
CA ARG A 56 7.12 -21.05 4.37
C ARG A 56 6.43 -22.23 5.06
N ASP A 57 6.25 -22.15 6.37
CA ASP A 57 5.50 -23.13 7.18
C ASP A 57 3.97 -22.92 7.10
N GLY A 58 3.53 -21.90 6.34
CA GLY A 58 2.14 -21.50 6.21
C GLY A 58 1.62 -20.76 7.43
N ALA A 59 2.46 -20.34 8.38
CA ALA A 59 2.08 -19.49 9.51
C ALA A 59 1.95 -18.03 9.07
N THR A 60 1.09 -17.27 9.74
CA THR A 60 0.96 -15.82 9.50
C THR A 60 2.06 -15.11 10.27
N SER A 61 3.07 -14.61 9.58
CA SER A 61 4.23 -13.96 10.20
C SER A 61 4.06 -12.45 10.37
N ALA A 62 3.22 -11.82 9.54
CA ALA A 62 2.88 -10.41 9.67
C ALA A 62 1.53 -10.07 9.06
N VAL A 63 0.89 -9.02 9.59
CA VAL A 63 -0.34 -8.44 9.07
C VAL A 63 -0.17 -6.93 9.00
N TYR A 64 -0.58 -6.34 7.88
CA TYR A 64 -0.71 -4.90 7.71
C TYR A 64 -2.18 -4.54 7.48
N HIS A 65 -2.68 -3.55 8.19
CA HIS A 65 -4.03 -3.01 7.99
C HIS A 65 -3.93 -1.65 7.31
N LYS A 66 -4.73 -1.46 6.24
CA LYS A 66 -4.77 -0.22 5.46
C LYS A 66 -4.99 0.99 6.37
N MET A 67 -4.13 1.99 6.25
CA MET A 67 -4.10 3.20 7.08
C MET A 67 -4.84 4.38 6.43
N HIS A 68 -4.75 4.56 5.11
CA HIS A 68 -5.52 5.58 4.39
C HIS A 68 -6.65 4.95 3.59
N LEU A 69 -7.86 5.04 4.12
CA LEU A 69 -9.07 4.57 3.49
C LEU A 69 -9.49 5.51 2.35
N VAL A 70 -10.16 4.95 1.34
CA VAL A 70 -10.72 5.73 0.22
C VAL A 70 -12.04 6.37 0.66
N PRO A 71 -12.15 7.71 0.66
CA PRO A 71 -13.41 8.39 0.94
C PRO A 71 -14.51 7.93 -0.02
N TYR A 72 -15.71 7.69 0.50
CA TYR A 72 -16.90 7.21 -0.22
C TYR A 72 -16.79 5.82 -0.87
N GLY A 73 -15.63 5.16 -0.77
CA GLY A 73 -15.47 3.75 -1.14
C GLY A 73 -15.36 2.82 0.08
N GLU A 74 -14.55 3.22 1.07
CA GLU A 74 -14.24 2.41 2.27
C GLU A 74 -14.72 3.07 3.57
N TYR A 75 -15.16 4.33 3.52
CA TYR A 75 -15.82 5.01 4.64
C TYR A 75 -16.56 6.26 4.15
N ILE A 76 -17.44 6.81 4.99
CA ILE A 76 -18.15 8.09 4.72
C ILE A 76 -17.53 9.20 5.57
N PRO A 77 -16.88 10.21 4.94
CA PRO A 77 -16.46 11.42 5.64
C PRO A 77 -17.65 12.10 6.33
N MET A 78 -17.47 12.55 7.58
CA MET A 78 -18.53 13.24 8.32
C MET A 78 -19.88 12.49 8.33
N LYS A 79 -19.87 11.17 8.55
CA LYS A 79 -21.05 10.28 8.56
C LYS A 79 -22.27 10.87 9.29
N LYS A 80 -22.06 11.61 10.39
CA LYS A 80 -23.13 12.28 11.17
C LYS A 80 -23.86 13.40 10.42
N VAL A 81 -23.22 14.02 9.44
CA VAL A 81 -23.76 15.13 8.61
C VAL A 81 -24.21 14.63 7.23
N LEU A 82 -23.48 13.67 6.66
CA LEU A 82 -23.70 13.13 5.31
C LEU A 82 -24.43 11.77 5.30
N PHE A 83 -25.28 11.52 6.30
CA PHE A 83 -26.01 10.25 6.46
C PHE A 83 -26.88 9.87 5.24
N PHE A 84 -27.32 10.83 4.43
CA PHE A 84 -28.11 10.59 3.23
C PHE A 84 -27.30 9.98 2.07
N VAL A 85 -25.96 10.11 2.10
CA VAL A 85 -25.06 9.55 1.07
C VAL A 85 -24.97 8.03 1.18
N GLU A 86 -25.23 7.45 2.37
CA GLU A 86 -25.29 5.98 2.57
C GLU A 86 -26.24 5.28 1.59
N LYS A 87 -27.33 5.96 1.18
CA LYS A 87 -28.32 5.41 0.26
C LYS A 87 -27.92 5.48 -1.21
N LEU A 88 -26.89 6.28 -1.54
CA LEU A 88 -26.46 6.55 -2.91
C LEU A 88 -25.30 5.65 -3.36
N VAL A 89 -24.57 5.06 -2.41
CA VAL A 89 -23.36 4.28 -2.69
C VAL A 89 -23.55 2.84 -2.21
N GLN A 90 -23.83 1.93 -3.15
CA GLN A 90 -24.25 0.55 -2.88
C GLN A 90 -23.13 -0.39 -2.35
N ALA A 91 -21.91 0.11 -2.12
CA ALA A 91 -20.74 -0.75 -1.87
C ALA A 91 -19.78 -0.23 -0.78
N ILE A 92 -20.27 0.56 0.19
CA ILE A 92 -19.43 1.03 1.30
C ILE A 92 -19.37 -0.05 2.39
N GLY A 93 -18.19 -0.64 2.59
CA GLY A 93 -17.88 -1.30 3.86
C GLY A 93 -17.47 -0.24 4.87
N ASP A 94 -17.92 -0.33 6.13
CA ASP A 94 -17.45 0.57 7.20
C ASP A 94 -16.08 0.08 7.71
N PHE A 95 -15.05 0.28 6.88
CA PHE A 95 -13.72 -0.22 7.16
C PHE A 95 -13.04 0.58 8.27
N GLN A 96 -12.29 -0.13 9.11
CA GLN A 96 -11.48 0.44 10.18
C GLN A 96 -10.05 0.68 9.70
N THR A 97 -9.51 1.82 10.12
CA THR A 97 -8.16 2.28 9.80
C THR A 97 -7.10 1.52 10.62
N GLY A 98 -6.04 1.07 9.96
CA GLY A 98 -4.82 0.60 10.60
C GLY A 98 -3.97 1.73 11.17
N THR A 99 -3.12 1.42 12.14
CA THR A 99 -2.32 2.42 12.88
C THR A 99 -0.81 2.18 12.78
N GLU A 100 -0.39 1.03 12.27
CA GLU A 100 0.99 0.57 12.32
C GLU A 100 1.68 0.60 10.96
N HIS A 101 2.91 1.12 10.94
CA HIS A 101 3.79 1.04 9.79
C HIS A 101 4.55 -0.30 9.82
N THR A 102 3.83 -1.39 9.57
CA THR A 102 4.35 -2.77 9.61
C THR A 102 5.52 -2.99 8.64
N VAL A 103 6.68 -3.41 9.17
CA VAL A 103 7.81 -3.91 8.40
C VAL A 103 7.91 -5.42 8.62
N MET A 104 7.64 -6.17 7.57
CA MET A 104 7.65 -7.63 7.56
C MET A 104 9.07 -8.13 7.30
N LYS A 105 9.53 -9.12 8.06
CA LYS A 105 10.83 -9.75 7.82
C LYS A 105 10.66 -10.91 6.87
N VAL A 106 11.34 -10.86 5.73
CA VAL A 106 11.33 -11.94 4.74
C VAL A 106 12.75 -12.43 4.52
N ARG A 107 12.96 -13.73 4.61
CA ARG A 107 14.25 -14.35 4.31
C ARG A 107 14.25 -14.96 2.90
N PRO A 108 14.89 -14.33 1.90
CA PRO A 108 15.06 -14.95 0.59
C PRO A 108 15.97 -16.18 0.68
N PRO A 109 15.82 -17.18 -0.20
CA PRO A 109 16.74 -18.32 -0.29
C PRO A 109 18.18 -17.83 -0.47
N GLY A 110 19.10 -18.30 0.39
CA GLY A 110 20.53 -17.96 0.30
C GLY A 110 20.91 -16.52 0.64
N GLY A 111 19.98 -15.71 1.18
CA GLY A 111 20.23 -14.31 1.52
C GLY A 111 19.99 -13.97 2.99
N ASN A 112 20.28 -12.71 3.32
CA ASN A 112 19.97 -12.12 4.62
C ASN A 112 18.51 -11.68 4.68
N ASP A 113 17.99 -11.49 5.90
CA ASP A 113 16.64 -10.97 6.11
C ASP A 113 16.47 -9.60 5.45
N VAL A 114 15.33 -9.42 4.77
CA VAL A 114 14.93 -8.20 4.08
C VAL A 114 13.72 -7.61 4.79
N GLY A 115 13.70 -6.29 4.98
CA GLY A 115 12.53 -5.56 5.44
C GLY A 115 11.58 -5.32 4.27
N LEU A 116 10.45 -6.01 4.24
CA LEU A 116 9.41 -5.86 3.24
C LEU A 116 8.23 -5.11 3.85
N SER A 117 7.76 -4.05 3.20
CA SER A 117 6.49 -3.41 3.57
C SER A 117 5.56 -3.34 2.37
N THR A 118 4.26 -3.18 2.64
CA THR A 118 3.23 -3.04 1.61
C THR A 118 2.34 -1.86 1.94
N VAL A 119 1.89 -1.17 0.89
CA VAL A 119 0.80 -0.20 0.96
C VAL A 119 -0.33 -0.65 0.05
N ILE A 120 -1.57 -0.44 0.45
CA ILE A 120 -2.74 -0.96 -0.24
C ILE A 120 -3.37 0.13 -1.11
N CYS A 121 -3.36 -0.10 -2.42
CA CYS A 121 -4.08 0.71 -3.38
C CYS A 121 -3.74 2.22 -3.27
N TYR A 122 -4.72 3.04 -2.94
CA TYR A 122 -4.70 4.50 -2.86
C TYR A 122 -3.55 5.02 -2.00
N GLU A 123 -3.11 4.24 -1.02
CA GLU A 123 -2.01 4.57 -0.12
C GLU A 123 -0.68 4.91 -0.81
N ILE A 124 -0.43 4.35 -1.99
CA ILE A 124 0.84 4.59 -2.72
C ILE A 124 0.99 6.07 -3.14
N ILE A 125 -0.10 6.82 -3.26
CA ILE A 125 -0.04 8.22 -3.66
C ILE A 125 0.39 9.14 -2.49
N PHE A 126 0.36 8.64 -1.25
CA PHE A 126 0.71 9.41 -0.05
C PHE A 126 2.22 9.30 0.24
N PRO A 127 3.00 10.37 0.03
CA PRO A 127 4.44 10.30 0.13
C PRO A 127 4.92 10.04 1.56
N ASP A 128 4.37 10.75 2.55
CA ASP A 128 4.78 10.60 3.95
C ASP A 128 4.49 9.19 4.50
N LEU A 129 3.41 8.54 4.05
CA LEU A 129 3.07 7.20 4.48
C LEU A 129 4.17 6.20 4.04
N VAL A 130 4.50 6.17 2.74
CA VAL A 130 5.54 5.29 2.21
C VAL A 130 6.90 5.61 2.83
N ARG A 131 7.20 6.91 3.00
CA ARG A 131 8.41 7.40 3.66
C ARG A 131 8.60 6.79 5.05
N ARG A 132 7.52 6.72 5.85
CA ARG A 132 7.57 6.17 7.22
C ARG A 132 7.87 4.68 7.25
N PHE A 133 7.32 3.88 6.34
CA PHE A 133 7.69 2.45 6.22
C PHE A 133 9.18 2.27 5.94
N VAL A 134 9.71 3.01 4.96
CA VAL A 134 11.14 2.95 4.62
C VAL A 134 12.00 3.45 5.77
N ASN A 135 11.58 4.53 6.45
CA ASN A 135 12.30 5.02 7.61
C ASN A 135 12.31 4.01 8.78
N ASN A 136 11.25 3.20 8.91
CA ASN A 136 11.15 2.11 9.89
C ASN A 136 11.91 0.84 9.51
N GLY A 137 12.58 0.80 8.35
CA GLY A 137 13.46 -0.30 7.96
C GLY A 137 12.96 -1.14 6.79
N ALA A 138 11.91 -0.73 6.08
CA ALA A 138 11.58 -1.35 4.80
C ALA A 138 12.69 -1.05 3.78
N THR A 139 13.28 -2.10 3.23
CA THR A 139 14.33 -2.04 2.19
C THR A 139 13.81 -2.44 0.81
N VAL A 140 12.58 -2.98 0.76
CA VAL A 140 11.76 -3.22 -0.43
C VAL A 140 10.32 -2.82 -0.09
N MET A 141 9.68 -2.09 -0.99
CA MET A 141 8.25 -1.80 -0.88
C MET A 141 7.44 -2.65 -1.85
N THR A 142 6.19 -2.88 -1.51
CA THR A 142 5.21 -3.49 -2.39
C THR A 142 3.93 -2.69 -2.38
N THR A 143 3.11 -2.87 -3.40
CA THR A 143 1.74 -2.38 -3.37
C THR A 143 0.78 -3.37 -4.00
N ILE A 144 -0.31 -3.65 -3.29
CA ILE A 144 -1.39 -4.53 -3.70
C ILE A 144 -2.59 -3.66 -4.01
N THR A 145 -3.16 -3.80 -5.20
CA THR A 145 -4.22 -2.89 -5.66
C THR A 145 -5.22 -3.56 -6.61
N ASN A 146 -6.37 -2.92 -6.78
CA ASN A 146 -7.42 -3.34 -7.68
C ASN A 146 -7.92 -2.13 -8.51
N ASP A 147 -7.22 -1.75 -9.57
CA ASP A 147 -7.59 -0.57 -10.36
C ASP A 147 -8.89 -0.74 -11.23
N ALA A 148 -9.75 -1.71 -10.95
CA ALA A 148 -10.95 -2.01 -11.75
C ALA A 148 -11.94 -0.85 -11.83
N TRP A 149 -12.07 -0.06 -10.75
CA TRP A 149 -12.97 1.11 -10.72
C TRP A 149 -12.54 2.24 -11.66
N PHE A 150 -11.28 2.25 -12.11
CA PHE A 150 -10.80 3.26 -13.06
C PHE A 150 -11.12 2.91 -14.52
N GLY A 151 -11.45 1.66 -14.83
CA GLY A 151 -11.71 1.23 -16.19
C GLY A 151 -10.51 1.43 -17.13
N ARG A 152 -10.77 1.47 -18.44
CA ARG A 152 -9.78 1.75 -19.49
C ARG A 152 -9.56 3.26 -19.66
N THR A 153 -9.06 3.91 -18.62
CA THR A 153 -8.78 5.36 -18.60
C THR A 153 -7.29 5.64 -18.38
N GLY A 154 -6.91 6.92 -18.29
CA GLY A 154 -5.54 7.32 -17.91
C GLY A 154 -5.22 7.13 -16.42
N ALA A 155 -6.24 6.92 -15.57
CA ALA A 155 -6.05 6.89 -14.12
C ALA A 155 -5.16 5.73 -13.61
N PRO A 156 -5.24 4.48 -14.11
CA PRO A 156 -4.32 3.41 -13.71
C PRO A 156 -2.86 3.73 -14.04
N TYR A 157 -2.61 4.45 -15.15
CA TYR A 157 -1.28 4.88 -15.56
C TYR A 157 -0.74 5.95 -14.62
N GLN A 158 -1.54 6.97 -14.30
CA GLN A 158 -1.18 8.00 -13.31
C GLN A 158 -0.92 7.38 -11.93
N HIS A 159 -1.77 6.43 -11.51
CA HIS A 159 -1.62 5.70 -10.26
C HIS A 159 -0.33 4.88 -10.22
N PHE A 160 0.05 4.24 -11.33
CA PHE A 160 1.33 3.55 -11.46
C PHE A 160 2.52 4.52 -11.42
N SER A 161 2.43 5.68 -12.07
CA SER A 161 3.47 6.71 -12.03
C SER A 161 3.76 7.20 -10.60
N MET A 162 2.76 7.24 -9.72
CA MET A 162 2.99 7.57 -8.30
C MET A 162 3.89 6.54 -7.61
N ALA A 163 3.78 5.24 -7.94
CA ALA A 163 4.69 4.23 -7.42
C ALA A 163 6.14 4.48 -7.87
N VAL A 164 6.34 5.00 -9.09
CA VAL A 164 7.68 5.39 -9.57
C VAL A 164 8.27 6.50 -8.71
N LEU A 165 7.49 7.54 -8.41
CA LEU A 165 7.94 8.63 -7.54
C LEU A 165 8.31 8.12 -6.13
N ARG A 166 7.50 7.24 -5.55
CA ARG A 166 7.78 6.62 -4.26
C ARG A 166 9.11 5.86 -4.22
N ALA A 167 9.44 5.17 -5.31
CA ALA A 167 10.71 4.45 -5.45
C ALA A 167 11.90 5.41 -5.45
N VAL A 168 11.82 6.48 -6.23
CA VAL A 168 12.88 7.52 -6.35
C VAL A 168 13.08 8.25 -5.03
N GLU A 169 11.99 8.72 -4.42
CA GLU A 169 12.01 9.49 -3.18
C GLU A 169 12.69 8.74 -2.04
N ASN A 170 12.50 7.43 -1.97
CA ASN A 170 12.98 6.61 -0.87
C ASN A 170 14.20 5.75 -1.20
N HIS A 171 14.62 5.74 -2.46
CA HIS A 171 15.71 4.90 -2.96
C HIS A 171 15.51 3.41 -2.62
N VAL A 172 14.29 2.91 -2.77
CA VAL A 172 13.93 1.50 -2.56
C VAL A 172 13.18 0.96 -3.78
N PRO A 173 13.39 -0.31 -4.16
CA PRO A 173 12.61 -0.91 -5.24
C PRO A 173 11.16 -1.14 -4.80
N ILE A 174 10.26 -1.17 -5.78
CA ILE A 174 8.82 -1.43 -5.58
C ILE A 174 8.35 -2.56 -6.49
N ALA A 175 7.67 -3.55 -5.92
CA ALA A 175 6.86 -4.52 -6.68
C ALA A 175 5.36 -4.19 -6.54
N ARG A 176 4.66 -4.03 -7.67
CA ARG A 176 3.24 -3.73 -7.71
C ARG A 176 2.47 -4.91 -8.29
N ALA A 177 1.47 -5.39 -7.54
CA ALA A 177 0.52 -6.41 -7.97
C ALA A 177 -0.88 -5.79 -8.06
N ALA A 178 -1.38 -5.63 -9.28
CA ALA A 178 -2.67 -5.04 -9.59
C ALA A 178 -3.58 -6.08 -10.26
N ASN A 179 -4.87 -6.11 -9.88
CA ASN A 179 -5.85 -7.05 -10.46
C ASN A 179 -6.14 -6.75 -11.95
N THR A 180 -6.65 -5.57 -12.26
CA THR A 180 -6.93 -5.11 -13.64
C THR A 180 -6.05 -3.94 -14.07
N GLY A 181 -5.25 -3.41 -13.14
CA GLY A 181 -4.32 -2.31 -13.37
C GLY A 181 -2.97 -2.79 -13.90
N ILE A 182 -1.99 -1.90 -13.80
CA ILE A 182 -0.61 -2.20 -14.19
C ILE A 182 0.08 -2.89 -13.02
N SER A 183 0.45 -4.16 -13.22
CA SER A 183 1.42 -4.87 -12.38
C SER A 183 2.82 -4.62 -12.91
N GLY A 184 3.83 -4.58 -12.05
CA GLY A 184 5.20 -4.34 -12.50
C GLY A 184 6.23 -4.16 -11.40
N PHE A 185 7.47 -4.02 -11.84
CA PHE A 185 8.64 -3.85 -10.98
C PHE A 185 9.34 -2.52 -11.28
N ILE A 186 9.66 -1.79 -10.23
CA ILE A 186 10.34 -0.49 -10.29
C ILE A 186 11.60 -0.59 -9.43
N ASP A 187 12.75 -0.16 -9.94
CA ASP A 187 13.98 -0.15 -9.14
C ASP A 187 14.11 1.10 -8.24
N ALA A 188 15.12 1.11 -7.37
CA ALA A 188 15.38 2.21 -6.44
C ALA A 188 15.69 3.58 -7.10
N LYS A 189 15.89 3.62 -8.42
CA LYS A 189 16.10 4.85 -9.20
C LYS A 189 14.85 5.26 -9.98
N GLY A 190 13.73 4.56 -9.80
CA GLY A 190 12.49 4.81 -10.54
C GLY A 190 12.47 4.24 -11.95
N ARG A 191 13.44 3.39 -12.33
CA ARG A 191 13.39 2.73 -13.64
C ARG A 191 12.33 1.63 -13.60
N ILE A 192 11.41 1.69 -14.54
CA ILE A 192 10.43 0.63 -14.77
C ILE A 192 11.17 -0.54 -15.40
N LEU A 193 11.24 -1.66 -14.69
CA LEU A 193 11.95 -2.86 -15.13
C LEU A 193 11.08 -3.72 -16.05
N GLU A 194 9.80 -3.86 -15.69
CA GLU A 194 8.83 -4.68 -16.40
C GLU A 194 7.42 -4.33 -15.95
N THR A 195 6.44 -4.40 -16.87
CA THR A 195 5.02 -4.11 -16.58
C THR A 195 4.09 -4.96 -17.42
N THR A 196 2.90 -5.25 -16.88
CA THR A 196 1.78 -5.79 -17.65
C THR A 196 1.01 -4.67 -18.36
N SER A 197 0.20 -5.05 -19.36
CA SER A 197 -0.91 -4.19 -19.82
C SER A 197 -2.07 -4.24 -18.81
N ILE A 198 -2.94 -3.22 -18.83
CA ILE A 198 -4.19 -3.25 -18.07
C ILE A 198 -5.15 -4.32 -18.60
N PHE A 199 -6.02 -4.84 -17.74
CA PHE A 199 -7.02 -5.88 -18.07
C PHE A 199 -6.43 -7.08 -18.81
N THR A 200 -5.24 -7.51 -18.42
CA THR A 200 -4.53 -8.65 -18.99
C THR A 200 -4.21 -9.65 -17.89
N GLU A 201 -4.59 -10.91 -18.09
CA GLU A 201 -4.15 -12.01 -17.23
C GLU A 201 -2.69 -12.31 -17.52
N ALA A 202 -1.82 -12.11 -16.52
CA ALA A 202 -0.38 -12.26 -16.67
C ALA A 202 0.29 -12.52 -15.31
N TYR A 203 1.50 -13.08 -15.36
CA TYR A 203 2.42 -13.12 -14.22
C TYR A 203 3.74 -12.48 -14.63
N LEU A 204 4.45 -11.88 -13.67
CA LEU A 204 5.78 -11.31 -13.87
C LEU A 204 6.71 -11.83 -12.78
N THR A 205 7.97 -12.10 -13.15
CA THR A 205 9.01 -12.57 -12.22
C THR A 205 10.25 -11.72 -12.37
N ARG A 206 10.69 -11.07 -11.28
CA ARG A 206 11.89 -10.24 -11.29
C ARG A 206 12.64 -10.30 -9.97
N SER A 207 13.97 -10.29 -10.06
CA SER A 207 14.83 -10.06 -8.90
C SER A 207 14.92 -8.56 -8.59
N LEU A 208 14.64 -8.21 -7.33
CA LEU A 208 14.83 -6.87 -6.81
C LEU A 208 16.06 -6.83 -5.89
N THR A 209 16.81 -5.74 -5.95
CA THR A 209 17.93 -5.49 -5.04
C THR A 209 17.44 -4.60 -3.89
N PRO A 210 17.34 -5.11 -2.65
CA PRO A 210 16.98 -4.29 -1.50
C PRO A 210 17.95 -3.13 -1.31
N SER A 211 17.45 -2.03 -0.77
CA SER A 211 18.27 -0.85 -0.50
C SER A 211 18.10 -0.41 0.94
N THR A 212 19.22 -0.22 1.63
CA THR A 212 19.29 0.32 3.00
C THR A 212 19.60 1.82 3.02
N LYS A 213 19.81 2.43 1.84
CA LYS A 213 20.17 3.84 1.72
C LYS A 213 18.95 4.71 1.98
N LYS A 214 19.01 5.52 3.05
CA LYS A 214 17.99 6.56 3.33
C LYS A 214 18.33 7.86 2.61
N THR A 215 17.44 8.34 1.74
CA THR A 215 17.58 9.66 1.07
C THR A 215 17.38 10.80 2.07
N PHE A 216 17.65 12.03 1.64
CA PHE A 216 17.28 13.22 2.41
C PHE A 216 15.76 13.23 2.68
N TYR A 217 14.96 12.92 1.65
CA TYR A 217 13.50 12.85 1.78
C TYR A 217 13.07 11.81 2.81
N THR A 218 13.61 10.59 2.78
CA THR A 218 13.28 9.55 3.77
C THR A 218 13.49 10.04 5.20
N ARG A 219 14.61 10.72 5.46
CA ARG A 219 14.98 11.19 6.80
C ARG A 219 14.14 12.38 7.26
N TYR A 220 13.90 13.35 6.39
CA TYR A 220 13.40 14.67 6.80
C TYR A 220 12.01 15.02 6.24
N GLY A 221 11.48 14.22 5.32
CA GLY A 221 10.19 14.46 4.67
C GLY A 221 10.18 15.78 3.88
N ASP A 222 9.07 16.51 3.98
CA ASP A 222 8.78 17.67 3.14
C ASP A 222 9.49 18.96 3.59
N VAL A 223 10.53 18.88 4.45
CA VAL A 223 11.28 20.06 4.94
C VAL A 223 11.74 20.96 3.79
N PHE A 224 12.26 20.38 2.70
CA PHE A 224 12.67 21.15 1.52
C PHE A 224 11.48 21.89 0.89
N ALA A 225 10.33 21.22 0.73
CA ALA A 225 9.13 21.84 0.17
C ALA A 225 8.61 22.98 1.06
N TRP A 226 8.61 22.80 2.39
CA TRP A 226 8.23 23.85 3.33
C TRP A 226 9.17 25.06 3.28
N LEU A 227 10.48 24.85 3.14
CA LEU A 227 11.43 25.95 2.94
C LEU A 227 11.16 26.72 1.65
N CYS A 228 10.81 26.03 0.56
CA CYS A 228 10.40 26.69 -0.69
C CYS A 228 9.12 27.50 -0.53
N VAL A 229 8.13 26.98 0.19
CA VAL A 229 6.87 27.70 0.49
C VAL A 229 7.15 28.96 1.30
N ILE A 230 7.94 28.86 2.37
CA ILE A 230 8.32 30.00 3.21
C ILE A 230 9.11 31.03 2.38
N GLY A 231 10.11 30.59 1.60
CA GLY A 231 10.89 31.48 0.74
C GLY A 231 10.03 32.21 -0.29
N SER A 232 9.06 31.51 -0.89
CA SER A 232 8.11 32.11 -1.84
C SER A 232 7.22 33.15 -1.17
N PHE A 233 6.75 32.88 0.06
CA PHE A 233 5.96 33.85 0.81
C PHE A 233 6.76 35.10 1.16
N LEU A 234 8.00 34.93 1.65
CA LEU A 234 8.90 36.04 1.97
C LEU A 234 9.24 36.91 0.75
N ALA A 235 9.36 36.31 -0.43
CA ALA A 235 9.64 37.04 -1.68
C ALA A 235 8.48 37.93 -2.14
N VAL A 236 7.24 37.61 -1.76
CA VAL A 236 6.03 38.37 -2.15
C VAL A 236 5.66 39.42 -1.09
N LEU A 237 6.22 39.35 0.12
CA LEU A 237 5.99 40.38 1.13
C LEU A 237 6.54 41.74 0.65
N PRO A 238 5.76 42.83 0.76
CA PRO A 238 6.20 44.14 0.33
C PRO A 238 7.41 44.56 1.17
N LEU A 239 8.58 44.63 0.52
CA LEU A 239 9.76 45.23 1.15
C LEU A 239 9.42 46.68 1.52
N PRO A 240 9.76 47.14 2.74
CA PRO A 240 9.56 48.53 3.11
C PRO A 240 10.28 49.40 2.09
N ARG A 241 9.51 50.19 1.33
CA ARG A 241 10.08 51.14 0.37
C ARG A 241 10.94 52.13 1.16
N PRO A 242 12.19 52.39 0.77
CA PRO A 242 12.98 53.43 1.42
C PRO A 242 12.19 54.75 1.34
N LYS A 243 12.01 55.41 2.49
CA LYS A 243 11.47 56.77 2.53
C LYS A 243 12.44 57.65 1.73
N ARG A 244 11.95 58.23 0.62
CA ARG A 244 12.64 59.30 -0.11
C ARG A 244 12.54 60.60 0.68
#